data_AF-A0A967XSQ4-F1
#
_entry.id   AF-A0A967XSQ4-F1
#
_cell.length_a   1.000
_cell.length_b   1.000
_cell.length_c   1.000
_cell.angle_alpha   90.00
_cell.angle_beta   90.00
_cell.angle_gamma   90.00
#
_symmetry.space_group_name_H-M   'P 1'
#
loop_
_entity.id
_entity.type
_entity.pdbx_description
1 polymer ?
#
loop_
_entity_poly.entity_id
_entity_poly.type
_entity_poly.pdbx_seq_one_letter_code
_entity_poly.pdbx_strand_id
1 'polypeptide(L)'
;MKKLFILFTLVVIALTVSCERIPQPEKAPPITGKLQSIKMADTKGIPIEYGNLVAITTKGEERGSAELWFEDANRTIRVVRVILSQNRVGETVFVIPRY
;
A
#
# COMPACT_ATOMS: atom_id res chain seq x y z
N MET A 1 -36.49 -41.43 -21.50
CA MET A 1 -35.57 -41.19 -20.37
C MET A 1 -34.10 -41.06 -20.78
N LYS A 2 -33.52 -41.94 -21.62
CA LYS A 2 -32.11 -41.82 -22.09
C LYS A 2 -31.77 -40.49 -22.79
N LYS A 3 -32.66 -39.96 -23.64
CA LYS A 3 -32.44 -38.68 -24.35
C LYS A 3 -32.40 -37.46 -23.41
N LEU A 4 -33.13 -37.49 -22.30
CA LEU A 4 -33.14 -36.43 -21.30
C LEU A 4 -31.84 -36.43 -20.47
N PHE A 5 -31.31 -37.62 -20.16
CA PHE A 5 -30.03 -37.78 -19.49
C PHE A 5 -28.86 -37.25 -20.33
N ILE A 6 -28.82 -37.58 -21.63
CA ILE A 6 -27.77 -37.10 -22.54
C ILE A 6 -27.79 -35.57 -22.64
N LEU A 7 -28.97 -34.97 -22.74
CA LEU A 7 -29.12 -33.51 -22.79
C LEU A 7 -28.62 -32.85 -21.51
N PHE A 8 -28.95 -33.43 -20.35
CA PHE A 8 -28.53 -32.91 -19.05
C PHE A 8 -27.00 -32.96 -18.87
N THR A 9 -26.37 -34.07 -19.26
CA THR A 9 -24.91 -34.20 -19.21
C THR A 9 -24.22 -33.19 -20.13
N LEU A 10 -24.77 -32.94 -21.32
CA LEU A 10 -24.19 -32.00 -22.28
C LEU A 10 -24.26 -30.54 -21.80
N VAL A 11 -25.35 -30.16 -21.12
CA VAL A 11 -25.52 -28.84 -20.50
C VAL A 11 -24.53 -28.63 -19.34
N VAL A 12 -24.33 -29.64 -18.50
CA VAL A 12 -23.38 -29.56 -17.38
C VAL A 12 -21.94 -29.40 -17.90
N ILE A 13 -21.57 -30.12 -18.96
CA ILE A 13 -20.24 -29.98 -19.58
C ILE A 13 -20.06 -28.57 -20.14
N ALA A 14 -21.05 -28.04 -20.88
CA ALA A 14 -20.98 -26.70 -21.45
C ALA A 14 -20.81 -25.60 -20.38
N LEU A 15 -21.46 -25.76 -19.21
CA LEU A 15 -21.33 -24.82 -18.09
C LEU A 15 -19.93 -24.84 -17.44
N THR A 16 -19.24 -25.97 -17.43
CA THR A 16 -17.89 -26.05 -16.83
C THR A 16 -16.79 -25.45 -17.72
N VAL A 17 -16.97 -25.45 -19.05
CA VAL A 17 -15.96 -24.93 -20.00
C VAL A 17 -15.99 -23.39 -20.08
N SER A 18 -17.11 -22.76 -19.71
CA SER A 18 -17.24 -21.29 -19.71
C SER A 18 -16.59 -20.59 -18.50
N CYS A 19 -15.95 -21.34 -17.60
CA CYS A 19 -15.13 -20.78 -16.52
C CYS A 19 -13.77 -20.36 -17.08
N GLU A 20 -13.74 -19.24 -17.79
CA GLU A 20 -12.49 -18.62 -18.19
C GLU A 20 -11.83 -18.04 -16.93
N ARG A 21 -10.64 -18.55 -16.61
CA ARG A 21 -9.88 -18.15 -15.42
C ARG A 21 -9.51 -16.67 -15.58
N ILE A 22 -10.12 -15.82 -14.77
CA ILE A 22 -9.78 -14.39 -14.71
C ILE A 22 -8.26 -14.29 -14.51
N PRO A 23 -7.53 -13.63 -15.43
CA PRO A 23 -6.11 -13.41 -15.26
C PRO A 23 -5.91 -12.67 -13.94
N GLN A 24 -5.25 -13.32 -12.98
CA GLN A 24 -4.81 -12.58 -11.82
C GLN A 24 -3.82 -11.53 -12.33
N PRO A 25 -3.97 -10.24 -11.94
CA PRO A 25 -2.93 -9.28 -12.20
C PRO A 25 -1.64 -9.87 -11.65
N GLU A 26 -0.65 -9.99 -12.53
CA GLU A 26 0.67 -10.49 -12.21
C GLU A 26 1.09 -9.83 -10.90
N LYS A 27 1.26 -10.63 -9.85
CA LYS A 27 1.72 -10.11 -8.55
C LYS A 27 3.01 -9.39 -8.85
N ALA A 28 2.97 -8.06 -8.77
CA ALA A 28 4.14 -7.23 -8.90
C ALA A 28 5.24 -7.87 -8.04
N PRO A 29 6.47 -8.04 -8.58
CA PRO A 29 7.53 -8.69 -7.84
C PRO A 29 7.61 -8.08 -6.44
N PRO A 30 7.72 -8.88 -5.36
CA PRO A 30 7.86 -8.33 -4.03
C PRO A 30 9.03 -7.36 -4.07
N ILE A 31 8.76 -6.08 -3.79
CA ILE A 31 9.80 -5.07 -3.70
C ILE A 31 10.69 -5.51 -2.53
N THR A 32 11.78 -6.20 -2.83
CA THR A 32 12.84 -6.59 -1.89
C THR A 32 13.73 -5.42 -1.52
N GLY A 33 13.35 -4.20 -1.90
CA GLY A 33 13.98 -2.98 -1.43
C GLY A 33 13.63 -2.75 0.03
N LYS A 34 14.63 -2.79 0.91
CA LYS A 34 14.50 -2.12 2.22
C LYS A 34 14.01 -0.70 1.97
N LEU A 35 12.92 -0.32 2.64
CA LEU A 35 12.42 1.04 2.62
C LEU A 35 13.57 1.96 3.05
N GLN A 36 13.91 2.93 2.21
CA GLN A 36 14.96 3.88 2.57
C GLN A 36 14.48 4.68 3.78
N SER A 37 15.35 4.83 4.76
CA SER A 37 15.09 5.67 5.91
C SER A 37 16.25 6.61 6.13
N ILE A 38 15.93 7.85 6.48
CA ILE A 38 16.90 8.88 6.81
C ILE A 38 16.64 9.36 8.22
N LYS A 39 17.71 9.74 8.92
CA LYS A 39 17.60 10.42 10.20
C LYS A 39 17.17 11.88 9.95
N MET A 40 16.17 12.36 10.68
CA MET A 40 15.81 13.78 10.66
C MET A 40 16.97 14.62 11.21
N ALA A 41 17.28 15.70 10.50
CA ALA A 41 18.31 16.64 10.92
C ALA A 41 17.87 17.42 12.18
N ASP A 42 16.58 17.75 12.29
CA ASP A 42 15.97 18.41 13.44
C ASP A 42 14.59 17.80 13.71
N THR A 43 14.27 17.56 14.98
CA THR A 43 12.97 17.02 15.44
C THR A 43 12.06 18.10 16.01
N LYS A 44 12.48 19.37 16.05
CA LYS A 44 11.67 20.52 16.48
C LYS A 44 10.55 20.87 15.50
N GLY A 45 10.62 20.40 14.26
CA GLY A 45 9.62 20.67 13.24
C GLY A 45 9.77 19.74 12.03
N ILE A 46 8.73 19.72 11.20
CA ILE A 46 8.75 19.00 9.92
C ILE A 46 9.26 19.97 8.86
N PRO A 47 10.32 19.63 8.11
CA PRO A 47 10.89 20.52 7.12
C PRO A 47 9.91 20.81 5.96
N ILE A 48 9.87 22.06 5.51
CA ILE A 48 8.94 22.50 4.46
C ILE A 48 9.25 21.84 3.10
N GLU A 49 10.51 21.46 2.87
CA GLU A 49 10.96 20.77 1.68
C GLU A 49 10.38 19.35 1.53
N TYR A 50 9.73 18.81 2.57
CA TYR A 50 9.05 17.52 2.46
C TYR A 50 7.80 17.61 1.59
N GLY A 51 7.30 18.82 1.35
CA GLY A 51 6.23 19.10 0.43
C GLY A 51 4.85 19.15 1.08
N ASN A 52 3.83 18.81 0.32
CA ASN A 52 2.44 18.92 0.76
C ASN A 52 2.04 17.69 1.56
N LEU A 53 1.31 17.88 2.67
CA LEU A 53 0.68 16.77 3.38
C LEU A 53 -0.43 16.18 2.52
N VAL A 54 -0.27 14.92 2.10
CA VAL A 54 -1.21 14.21 1.22
C VAL A 54 -2.04 13.16 1.95
N ALA A 55 -1.56 12.65 3.08
CA ALA A 55 -2.31 11.70 3.90
C ALA A 55 -1.87 11.68 5.38
N ILE A 56 -2.76 11.18 6.23
CA ILE A 56 -2.49 10.91 7.65
C ILE A 56 -2.98 9.50 7.96
N THR A 57 -2.13 8.66 8.56
CA THR A 57 -2.50 7.33 9.05
C THR A 57 -2.34 7.28 10.57
N THR A 58 -3.43 7.01 11.30
CA THR A 58 -3.42 6.93 12.77
C THR A 58 -3.40 5.49 13.30
N LYS A 59 -3.49 4.51 12.40
CA LYS A 59 -3.41 3.08 12.69
C LYS A 59 -2.04 2.52 12.27
N GLY A 60 -0.98 3.23 12.67
CA GLY A 60 0.40 2.83 12.43
C GLY A 60 0.81 1.61 13.25
N GLU A 61 2.03 1.13 13.00
CA GLU A 61 2.63 -0.05 13.64
C GLU A 61 2.76 0.12 15.18
N GLU A 62 2.86 1.36 15.65
CA GLU A 62 3.01 1.71 17.06
C GLU A 62 1.77 2.43 17.59
N ARG A 63 1.15 1.89 18.65
CA ARG A 63 -0.02 2.50 19.30
C ARG A 63 0.31 3.91 19.79
N GLY A 64 -0.57 4.85 19.50
CA GLY A 64 -0.39 6.25 19.91
C GLY A 64 0.55 7.05 19.00
N SER A 65 0.85 6.53 17.81
CA SER A 65 1.53 7.28 16.76
C SER A 65 0.59 7.60 15.60
N ALA A 66 0.91 8.66 14.87
CA ALA A 66 0.36 8.96 13.57
C ALA A 66 1.50 9.06 12.57
N GLU A 67 1.27 8.65 11.33
CA GLU A 67 2.22 8.87 10.24
C GLU A 67 1.65 9.92 9.31
N LEU A 68 2.48 10.93 9.04
CA LEU A 68 2.17 12.05 8.16
C LEU A 68 2.91 11.81 6.84
N TRP A 69 2.17 11.83 5.75
CA TRP A 69 2.67 11.50 4.42
C TRP A 69 2.77 12.77 3.61
N PHE A 70 3.99 13.14 3.24
CA PHE A 70 4.26 14.34 2.46
C PHE A 70 4.70 13.97 1.05
N GLU A 71 4.24 14.70 0.04
CA GLU A 71 4.68 14.57 -1.36
C GLU A 71 5.39 15.86 -1.80
N ASP A 72 6.65 15.73 -2.25
CA ASP A 72 7.41 16.84 -2.81
C ASP A 72 7.16 17.03 -4.32
N ALA A 73 7.75 18.08 -4.90
CA ALA A 73 7.62 18.38 -6.33
C ALA A 73 8.18 17.27 -7.25
N ASN A 74 9.07 16.42 -6.74
CA ASN A 74 9.63 15.27 -7.45
C ASN A 74 8.78 14.00 -7.21
N ARG A 75 7.58 14.13 -6.64
CA ARG A 75 6.67 13.02 -6.28
C ARG A 75 7.25 12.04 -5.27
N THR A 76 8.31 12.42 -4.57
CA THR A 76 8.89 11.59 -3.51
C THR A 76 8.02 11.70 -2.28
N ILE A 77 7.61 10.54 -1.74
CA ILE A 77 6.84 10.48 -0.51
C ILE A 77 7.80 10.40 0.68
N ARG A 78 7.62 11.29 1.64
CA ARG A 78 8.29 11.23 2.95
C ARG A 78 7.26 10.94 4.03
N VAL A 79 7.50 9.87 4.79
CA VAL A 79 6.63 9.45 5.88
C VAL A 79 7.28 9.83 7.20
N VAL A 80 6.65 10.76 7.91
CA VAL A 80 7.10 11.27 9.20
C VAL A 80 6.24 10.66 10.29
N ARG A 81 6.85 9.98 11.26
CA ARG A 81 6.12 9.49 12.44
C ARG A 81 6.01 10.59 13.49
N VAL A 82 4.81 10.79 14.03
CA VAL A 82 4.55 11.64 15.19
C VAL A 82 4.07 10.77 16.33
N ILE A 83 4.73 10.88 17.48
CA ILE A 83 4.41 10.13 18.70
C ILE A 83 3.51 11.04 19.54
N LEU A 84 2.20 10.82 19.45
CA LEU A 84 1.18 11.70 20.01
C LEU A 84 1.25 11.73 21.55
N SER A 85 1.55 10.59 22.17
CA SER A 85 1.67 10.48 23.64
C SER A 85 2.82 11.30 24.22
N GLN A 86 3.84 11.60 23.41
CA GLN A 86 5.05 12.32 23.83
C GLN A 86 5.14 13.70 23.18
N ASN A 87 4.13 14.09 22.39
CA ASN A 87 4.08 15.32 21.61
C ASN A 87 5.39 15.59 20.85
N ARG A 88 5.92 14.57 20.16
CA ARG A 88 7.20 14.68 19.45
C ARG A 88 7.19 14.03 18.08
N VAL A 89 8.09 14.48 17.22
CA VAL A 89 8.39 13.85 15.94
C VAL A 89 9.42 12.73 16.16
N GLY A 90 9.26 11.62 15.44
CA GLY A 90 10.22 10.53 15.41
C GLY A 90 11.51 10.94 14.71
N GLU A 91 12.63 10.33 15.07
CA GLU A 91 13.94 10.65 14.48
C GLU A 91 14.11 10.10 13.06
N THR A 92 13.22 9.21 12.61
CA THR A 92 13.35 8.48 11.35
C THR A 92 12.24 8.88 10.40
N VAL A 93 12.63 9.16 9.15
CA VAL A 93 11.73 9.44 8.04
C VAL A 93 11.91 8.38 6.99
N PHE A 94 10.81 7.77 6.53
CA PHE A 94 10.86 6.84 5.42
C PHE A 94 10.71 7.58 4.09
N VAL A 95 11.50 7.17 3.11
CA VAL A 95 11.57 7.79 1.79
C VAL A 95 11.11 6.77 0.75
N ILE A 96 10.08 7.14 -0.02
CA ILE A 96 9.49 6.32 -1.08
C ILE A 96 9.53 7.12 -2.38
N PRO A 97 10.53 6.90 -3.24
CA PRO A 97 10.57 7.50 -4.56
C PRO A 97 9.42 6.99 -5.43
N ARG A 98 8.77 7.88 -6.19
CA ARG A 98 7.80 7.53 -7.25
C ARG A 98 8.36 8.00 -8.59
N TYR A 99 9.30 7.23 -9.13
CA TYR A 99 9.77 7.38 -10.51
C TYR A 99 8.77 6.80 -11.51
#